data_AF-A0A1Q7PPM5-F1
#
_entry.id   AF-A0A1Q7PPM5-F1
#
_cell.length_a   1.000
_cell.length_b   1.000
_cell.length_c   1.000
_cell.angle_alpha   90.00
_cell.angle_beta   90.00
_cell.angle_gamma   90.00
#
_symmetry.space_group_name_H-M   'P 1'
#
loop_
_entity.id
_entity.type
_entity.pdbx_description
1 polymer ?
#
loop_
_entity_poly.entity_id
_entity_poly.type
_entity_poly.pdbx_seq_one_letter_code
_entity_poly.pdbx_strand_id
1 'polypeptide(L)'
;MRFSSEGIIIFVHGSGSGRHSQRNRSVAGKLNEDGLATLLLDLLTMEEERIDNQTRQLRFDIGSLSKRLVFAIDWIMNNPVTKNLSIGLFGASTGAAAALVAAAERGAVNAIVSRGGRPDLAGKDILRRVHAPTLLLVGGNDEEVLNLNENA
;
A
#
# COMPACT_ATOMS: atom_id res chain seq x y z
N MET A 1 -3.96 29.71 8.40
CA MET A 1 -4.68 28.45 8.70
C MET A 1 -3.65 27.34 8.84
N ARG A 2 -3.58 26.65 9.99
CA ARG A 2 -2.77 25.44 10.14
C ARG A 2 -3.60 24.29 9.59
N PHE A 3 -3.26 23.77 8.41
CA PHE A 3 -3.76 22.48 7.97
C PHE A 3 -3.01 21.43 8.80
N SER A 4 -3.55 21.08 9.97
CA SER A 4 -3.09 19.89 10.67
C SER A 4 -3.75 18.73 9.97
N SER A 5 -2.97 17.88 9.30
CA SER A 5 -3.50 16.62 8.80
C SER A 5 -3.91 15.74 9.98
N GLU A 6 -5.04 15.05 9.86
CA GLU A 6 -5.51 14.10 10.88
C GLU A 6 -5.01 12.67 10.61
N GLY A 7 -4.59 12.40 9.37
CA GLY A 7 -4.06 11.10 8.96
C GLY A 7 -3.00 11.19 7.88
N ILE A 8 -2.29 10.08 7.69
CA ILE A 8 -1.28 9.87 6.65
C ILE A 8 -1.62 8.62 5.82
N ILE A 9 -1.63 8.78 4.50
CA ILE A 9 -1.86 7.69 3.56
C ILE A 9 -0.53 7.25 2.94
N ILE A 10 -0.14 6.01 3.20
CA ILE A 10 1.06 5.40 2.64
C ILE A 10 0.70 4.74 1.31
N PHE A 11 1.28 5.22 0.22
CA PHE A 11 1.10 4.62 -1.10
C PHE A 11 2.07 3.47 -1.29
N VAL A 12 1.51 2.27 -1.41
CA VAL A 12 2.22 1.02 -1.68
C VAL A 12 1.99 0.68 -3.14
N HIS A 13 2.90 1.13 -3.98
CA HIS A 13 2.79 0.86 -5.40
C HIS A 13 3.14 -0.60 -5.71
N GLY A 14 2.59 -1.07 -6.83
CA GLY A 14 2.89 -2.39 -7.34
C GLY A 14 3.97 -2.36 -8.41
N SER A 15 4.24 -3.54 -8.92
CA SER A 15 5.31 -3.82 -9.89
C SER A 15 5.39 -2.86 -11.07
N GLY A 16 6.61 -2.40 -11.40
CA GLY A 16 6.86 -1.53 -12.56
C GLY A 16 6.31 -0.11 -12.44
N SER A 17 5.82 0.26 -11.25
CA SER A 17 5.45 1.61 -10.86
C SER A 17 6.38 2.05 -9.71
N GLY A 18 6.42 3.34 -9.43
CA GLY A 18 7.22 3.90 -8.34
C GLY A 18 6.57 5.14 -7.73
N ARG A 19 7.30 5.84 -6.86
CA ARG A 19 6.92 7.14 -6.29
C ARG A 19 6.60 8.21 -7.34
N HIS A 20 7.08 8.03 -8.57
CA HIS A 20 6.84 8.92 -9.71
C HIS A 20 5.56 8.61 -10.51
N SER A 21 4.79 7.59 -10.12
CA SER A 21 3.55 7.21 -10.79
C SER A 21 2.57 8.37 -10.87
N GLN A 22 2.25 8.82 -12.09
CA GLN A 22 1.34 9.95 -12.30
C GLN A 22 -0.06 9.68 -11.72
N ARG A 23 -0.51 8.42 -11.76
CA ARG A 23 -1.77 7.99 -11.15
C ARG A 23 -1.75 8.15 -9.62
N ASN A 24 -0.73 7.61 -8.94
CA ASN A 24 -0.65 7.71 -7.48
C ASN A 24 -0.43 9.16 -7.03
N ARG A 25 0.37 9.93 -7.77
CA ARG A 25 0.59 11.36 -7.49
C ARG A 25 -0.68 12.18 -7.65
N SER A 26 -1.53 11.85 -8.63
CA SER A 26 -2.84 12.50 -8.79
C SER A 26 -3.77 12.21 -7.60
N VAL A 27 -3.88 10.94 -7.18
CA VAL A 27 -4.67 10.57 -6.00
C VAL A 27 -4.11 11.22 -4.74
N ALA A 28 -2.78 11.18 -4.54
CA ALA A 28 -2.12 11.79 -3.40
C ALA A 28 -2.36 13.30 -3.33
N GLY A 29 -2.26 14.01 -4.47
CA GLY A 29 -2.56 15.43 -4.56
C GLY A 29 -4.00 15.72 -4.14
N LYS A 30 -4.97 14.92 -4.58
CA LYS A 30 -6.36 15.09 -4.15
C LYS A 30 -6.55 14.84 -2.66
N LEU A 31 -5.91 13.82 -2.09
CA LEU A 31 -5.93 13.57 -0.65
C LEU A 31 -5.28 14.72 0.14
N ASN A 32 -4.21 15.33 -0.38
CA ASN A 32 -3.58 16.48 0.25
C ASN A 32 -4.50 17.72 0.25
N GLU A 33 -5.22 17.97 -0.85
CA GLU A 33 -6.25 19.03 -0.90
C GLU A 33 -7.34 18.81 0.15
N ASP A 34 -7.67 17.55 0.42
CA ASP A 34 -8.68 17.16 1.41
C ASP A 34 -8.08 17.04 2.84
N GLY A 35 -6.84 17.49 3.06
CA GLY A 35 -6.22 17.59 4.39
C GLY A 35 -5.52 16.34 4.90
N LEU A 36 -5.33 15.31 4.07
CA LEU A 36 -4.58 14.10 4.43
C LEU A 36 -3.12 14.22 4.03
N ALA A 37 -2.20 13.87 4.92
CA ALA A 37 -0.79 13.71 4.57
C ALA A 37 -0.62 12.45 3.69
N THR A 38 0.42 12.43 2.87
CA THR A 38 0.68 11.28 1.98
C THR A 38 2.16 10.94 1.95
N LEU A 39 2.50 9.66 2.04
CA LEU A 39 3.85 9.15 1.83
C LEU A 39 3.86 8.24 0.60
N LEU A 40 4.58 8.66 -0.45
CA LEU A 40 4.86 7.82 -1.61
C LEU A 40 6.30 7.32 -1.47
N LEU A 41 6.46 6.03 -1.18
CA LEU A 41 7.77 5.40 -1.04
C LEU A 41 7.98 4.30 -2.07
N ASP A 42 9.24 3.99 -2.35
CA ASP A 42 9.63 2.79 -3.08
C ASP A 42 10.01 1.68 -2.11
N LEU A 43 9.33 0.53 -2.23
CA LEU A 43 9.65 -0.64 -1.43
C LEU A 43 10.89 -1.37 -1.97
N LEU A 44 11.26 -1.17 -3.23
CA LEU A 44 12.50 -1.66 -3.79
C LEU A 44 13.51 -0.51 -3.84
N THR A 45 14.78 -0.83 -3.58
CA THR A 45 15.87 0.10 -3.85
C THR A 45 16.05 0.25 -5.36
N MET A 46 16.73 1.32 -5.80
CA MET A 46 16.97 1.55 -7.23
C MET A 46 17.69 0.37 -7.92
N GLU A 47 18.60 -0.30 -7.22
CA GLU A 47 19.31 -1.46 -7.77
C GLU A 47 18.40 -2.69 -7.87
N GLU A 48 17.55 -2.90 -6.87
CA GLU A 48 16.54 -3.97 -6.90
C GLU A 48 15.49 -3.72 -7.98
N GLU A 49 15.05 -2.48 -8.19
CA GLU A 49 14.15 -2.13 -9.30
C GLU A 49 14.78 -2.44 -10.65
N ARG A 50 16.08 -2.15 -10.83
CA ARG A 50 16.81 -2.45 -12.07
C ARG A 50 16.82 -3.96 -12.37
N ILE A 51 17.07 -4.78 -11.35
CA ILE A 51 17.05 -6.25 -11.47
C ILE A 51 15.62 -6.75 -11.72
N ASP A 52 14.66 -6.28 -10.92
CA ASP A 52 13.27 -6.71 -11.00
C ASP A 52 12.59 -6.34 -12.32
N ASN A 53 13.02 -5.25 -12.97
CA ASN A 53 12.54 -4.91 -14.31
C ASN A 53 12.91 -5.97 -15.37
N GLN A 54 13.96 -6.75 -15.13
CA GLN A 54 14.37 -7.85 -16.00
C GLN A 54 13.82 -9.20 -15.51
N THR A 55 13.88 -9.47 -14.21
CA THR A 55 13.57 -10.80 -13.65
C THR A 55 12.13 -10.95 -13.21
N ARG A 56 11.46 -9.86 -12.85
CA ARG A 56 10.11 -9.80 -12.26
C ARG A 56 9.98 -10.59 -10.95
N GLN A 57 11.07 -10.91 -10.27
CA GLN A 57 11.02 -11.79 -9.09
C GLN A 57 10.68 -11.03 -7.80
N LEU A 58 11.26 -9.84 -7.59
CA LEU A 58 11.14 -9.11 -6.33
C LEU A 58 9.75 -8.49 -6.15
N ARG A 59 9.09 -8.12 -7.25
CA ARG A 59 7.72 -7.58 -7.24
C ARG A 59 6.65 -8.55 -6.73
N PHE A 60 6.95 -9.86 -6.72
CA PHE A 60 6.06 -10.90 -6.22
C PHE A 60 6.53 -11.48 -4.87
N ASP A 61 7.68 -11.04 -4.34
CA ASP A 61 8.12 -11.38 -2.99
C ASP A 61 7.34 -10.54 -1.96
N ILE A 62 6.08 -10.93 -1.75
CA ILE A 62 5.16 -10.21 -0.84
C ILE A 62 5.73 -10.15 0.58
N GLY A 63 6.46 -11.17 1.02
CA GLY A 63 7.07 -11.21 2.34
C GLY A 63 8.18 -10.17 2.52
N SER A 64 9.04 -9.96 1.51
CA SER A 64 10.04 -8.89 1.55
C SER A 64 9.39 -7.51 1.48
N LEU A 65 8.43 -7.33 0.57
CA LEU A 65 7.70 -6.07 0.40
C LEU A 65 6.94 -5.66 1.67
N SER A 66 6.25 -6.60 2.32
CA SER A 66 5.49 -6.33 3.55
C SER A 66 6.42 -5.96 4.71
N LYS A 67 7.56 -6.65 4.89
CA LYS A 67 8.55 -6.30 5.93
C LYS A 67 9.08 -4.87 5.79
N ARG A 68 9.31 -4.42 4.56
CA ARG A 68 9.76 -3.04 4.30
C ARG A 68 8.65 -2.03 4.57
N LEU A 69 7.41 -2.37 4.24
CA LEU A 69 6.27 -1.53 4.57
C LEU A 69 6.04 -1.46 6.09
N VAL A 70 6.21 -2.56 6.82
CA VAL A 70 6.18 -2.59 8.29
C VAL A 70 7.23 -1.64 8.87
N PHE A 71 8.45 -1.65 8.33
CA PHE A 71 9.47 -0.68 8.75
C PHE A 71 9.05 0.77 8.50
N ALA A 72 8.41 1.07 7.35
CA ALA A 72 7.90 2.40 7.06
C ALA A 72 6.76 2.83 8.01
N ILE A 73 5.85 1.91 8.36
CA ILE A 73 4.80 2.13 9.36
C ILE A 73 5.44 2.43 10.72
N ASP A 74 6.39 1.61 11.16
CA ASP A 74 7.09 1.78 12.43
C ASP A 74 7.85 3.13 12.46
N TRP A 75 8.46 3.55 11.35
CA TRP A 75 9.09 4.86 11.23
C TRP A 75 8.09 6.01 11.38
N ILE A 76 6.92 5.92 10.74
CA ILE A 76 5.84 6.93 10.88
C ILE A 76 5.34 7.03 12.32
N MET A 77 5.15 5.89 12.99
CA MET A 77 4.68 5.83 14.37
C MET A 77 5.67 6.42 15.37
N ASN A 78 6.98 6.35 15.08
CA ASN A 78 8.02 6.84 15.97
C ASN A 78 8.53 8.24 15.63
N ASN A 79 8.21 8.77 14.44
CA ASN A 79 8.67 10.09 14.03
C ASN A 79 7.85 11.20 14.72
N PRO A 80 8.49 12.16 15.44
CA PRO A 80 7.80 13.23 16.16
C PRO A 80 6.80 14.05 15.33
N VAL A 81 7.02 14.16 14.02
CA VAL A 81 6.18 14.92 13.09
C VAL A 81 4.91 14.15 12.72
N THR A 82 4.97 12.82 12.64
CA THR A 82 3.88 11.98 12.08
C THR A 82 3.24 11.05 13.10
N LYS A 83 3.83 10.86 14.28
CA LYS A 83 3.39 9.88 15.30
C LYS A 83 1.95 10.04 15.78
N ASN A 84 1.35 11.22 15.59
CA ASN A 84 -0.02 11.51 16.00
C ASN A 84 -1.03 11.38 14.83
N LEU A 85 -0.58 11.01 13.63
CA LEU A 85 -1.43 10.84 12.46
C LEU A 85 -1.99 9.41 12.40
N SER A 86 -3.29 9.26 12.15
CA SER A 86 -3.88 7.95 11.82
C SER A 86 -3.30 7.42 10.51
N ILE A 87 -3.02 6.11 10.45
CA ILE A 87 -2.31 5.52 9.30
C ILE A 87 -3.31 4.81 8.38
N GLY A 88 -3.35 5.22 7.12
CA GLY A 88 -4.04 4.50 6.04
C GLY A 88 -3.06 3.95 5.02
N LEU A 89 -3.40 2.84 4.38
CA LEU A 89 -2.62 2.25 3.29
C LEU A 89 -3.39 2.34 1.97
N PHE A 90 -2.71 2.76 0.91
CA PHE A 90 -3.21 2.71 -0.47
C PHE A 90 -2.32 1.77 -1.28
N GLY A 91 -2.76 0.52 -1.43
CA GLY A 91 -2.07 -0.52 -2.19
C GLY A 91 -2.56 -0.61 -3.62
N ALA A 92 -1.65 -0.79 -4.58
CA ALA A 92 -2.01 -1.04 -5.97
C ALA A 92 -1.28 -2.26 -6.52
N SER A 93 -1.95 -3.08 -7.34
CA SER A 93 -1.38 -4.33 -7.89
C SER A 93 -0.79 -5.20 -6.76
N THR A 94 0.45 -5.70 -6.87
CA THR A 94 1.11 -6.51 -5.84
C THR A 94 1.34 -5.75 -4.53
N GLY A 95 1.39 -4.41 -4.56
CA GLY A 95 1.48 -3.58 -3.37
C GLY A 95 0.27 -3.70 -2.44
N ALA A 96 -0.89 -4.09 -2.97
CA ALA A 96 -2.07 -4.37 -2.14
C ALA A 96 -1.88 -5.60 -1.24
N ALA A 97 -1.26 -6.66 -1.76
CA ALA A 97 -0.95 -7.84 -0.95
C ALA A 97 0.02 -7.50 0.19
N ALA A 98 1.08 -6.75 -0.13
CA ALA A 98 2.04 -6.29 0.87
C ALA A 98 1.38 -5.39 1.93
N ALA A 99 0.46 -4.51 1.53
CA ALA A 99 -0.32 -3.67 2.45
C ALA A 99 -1.18 -4.50 3.42
N LEU A 100 -1.87 -5.53 2.92
CA LEU A 100 -2.69 -6.42 3.74
C LEU A 100 -1.85 -7.21 4.74
N VAL A 101 -0.71 -7.78 4.29
CA VAL A 101 0.24 -8.47 5.18
C VAL A 101 0.77 -7.53 6.26
N ALA A 102 1.22 -6.34 5.89
CA ALA A 102 1.74 -5.36 6.86
C ALA A 102 0.67 -4.91 7.86
N ALA A 103 -0.57 -4.70 7.42
CA ALA A 103 -1.67 -4.32 8.31
C ALA A 103 -2.09 -5.45 9.26
N ALA A 104 -2.00 -6.71 8.84
CA ALA A 104 -2.20 -7.85 9.74
C ALA A 104 -1.09 -7.94 10.81
N GLU A 105 0.13 -7.50 10.50
CA GLU A 105 1.26 -7.46 11.44
C GLU A 105 1.27 -6.22 12.35
N ARG A 106 0.62 -5.13 11.93
CA ARG A 106 0.56 -3.86 12.66
C ARG A 106 -0.88 -3.38 12.79
N GLY A 107 -1.45 -3.58 13.98
CA GLY A 107 -2.78 -3.08 14.34
C GLY A 107 -2.92 -1.55 14.39
N ALA A 108 -1.87 -0.80 14.04
CA ALA A 108 -1.90 0.66 13.93
C ALA A 108 -2.53 1.16 12.61
N VAL A 109 -2.70 0.28 11.61
CA VAL A 109 -3.34 0.65 10.34
C VAL A 109 -4.85 0.77 10.53
N ASN A 110 -5.41 1.94 10.22
CA ASN A 110 -6.82 2.27 10.42
C ASN A 110 -7.69 2.07 9.18
N ALA A 111 -7.11 2.02 7.98
CA ALA A 111 -7.84 1.79 6.74
C ALA A 111 -6.91 1.27 5.63
N ILE A 112 -7.46 0.47 4.72
CA ILE A 112 -6.76 -0.04 3.54
C ILE A 112 -7.61 0.20 2.30
N VAL A 113 -7.01 0.73 1.24
CA VAL A 113 -7.59 0.75 -0.10
C VAL A 113 -6.70 -0.10 -1.01
N SER A 114 -7.27 -1.13 -1.63
CA SER A 114 -6.64 -1.95 -2.66
C SER A 114 -7.20 -1.54 -4.01
N ARG A 115 -6.38 -0.97 -4.89
CA ARG A 115 -6.80 -0.54 -6.24
C ARG A 115 -6.19 -1.44 -7.32
N GLY A 116 -7.04 -2.20 -8.00
CA GLY A 116 -6.65 -3.23 -8.96
C GLY A 116 -5.59 -4.16 -8.37
N GLY A 117 -5.77 -4.50 -7.10
CA GLY A 117 -4.78 -5.20 -6.29
C GLY A 117 -4.88 -6.71 -6.42
N ARG A 118 -3.88 -7.39 -5.87
CA ARG A 118 -3.79 -8.85 -5.79
C ARG A 118 -3.91 -9.36 -4.33
N PRO A 119 -5.05 -9.14 -3.66
CA PRO A 119 -5.22 -9.54 -2.25
C PRO A 119 -5.06 -11.05 -2.04
N ASP A 120 -5.34 -11.85 -3.07
CA ASP A 120 -5.12 -13.30 -3.12
C ASP A 120 -3.68 -13.69 -2.76
N LEU A 121 -2.70 -12.86 -3.12
CA LEU A 121 -1.28 -13.12 -2.82
C LEU A 121 -0.91 -12.93 -1.35
N ALA A 122 -1.77 -12.31 -0.53
CA ALA A 122 -1.55 -12.22 0.91
C ALA A 122 -1.80 -13.56 1.61
N GLY A 123 -2.63 -14.44 1.02
CA GLY A 123 -3.02 -15.71 1.59
C GLY A 123 -4.14 -15.60 2.65
N LYS A 124 -5.01 -16.60 2.70
CA LYS A 124 -6.25 -16.60 3.50
C LYS A 124 -6.03 -16.37 4.99
N ASP A 125 -4.96 -16.92 5.56
CA ASP A 125 -4.67 -16.76 6.99
C ASP A 125 -4.19 -15.36 7.36
N ILE A 126 -3.61 -14.62 6.41
CA ILE A 126 -3.32 -13.19 6.59
C ILE A 126 -4.62 -12.39 6.48
N LEU A 127 -5.43 -12.64 5.44
CA LEU A 127 -6.66 -11.89 5.20
C LEU A 127 -7.61 -11.95 6.41
N ARG A 128 -7.72 -13.12 7.07
CA ARG A 128 -8.51 -13.28 8.30
C ARG A 128 -8.01 -12.48 9.50
N ARG A 129 -6.74 -12.06 9.49
CA ARG A 129 -6.10 -11.29 10.57
C ARG A 129 -6.11 -9.77 10.31
N VAL A 130 -6.54 -9.34 9.13
CA VAL A 130 -6.66 -7.91 8.81
C VAL A 130 -7.89 -7.35 9.54
N HIS A 131 -7.66 -6.51 10.54
CA HIS A 131 -8.73 -5.82 11.27
C HIS A 131 -9.08 -4.45 10.68
N ALA A 132 -8.18 -3.86 9.91
CA ALA A 132 -8.40 -2.57 9.29
C ALA A 132 -9.53 -2.65 8.24
N PRO A 133 -10.54 -1.77 8.31
CA PRO A 133 -11.53 -1.64 7.25
C PRO A 133 -10.86 -1.54 5.87
N THR A 134 -11.24 -2.44 4.97
CA THR A 134 -10.57 -2.63 3.68
C THR A 134 -11.56 -2.41 2.54
N LEU A 135 -11.20 -1.52 1.61
CA LEU A 135 -11.93 -1.26 0.37
C LEU A 135 -11.16 -1.87 -0.81
N LEU A 136 -11.80 -2.78 -1.55
CA LEU A 136 -11.26 -3.34 -2.79
C LEU A 136 -11.91 -2.61 -3.98
N LEU A 137 -11.10 -1.96 -4.81
CA LEU A 137 -11.51 -1.25 -6.02
C LEU A 137 -10.95 -1.97 -7.24
N VAL A 138 -11.83 -2.57 -8.04
CA VAL A 138 -11.45 -3.32 -9.25
C VAL A 138 -12.15 -2.71 -10.47
N GLY A 139 -11.46 -2.68 -11.61
CA GLY A 139 -12.05 -2.24 -12.86
C GLY A 139 -13.01 -3.32 -13.40
N GLY A 140 -14.25 -2.96 -13.72
CA GLY A 140 -15.26 -3.94 -14.16
C GLY A 140 -14.94 -4.68 -15.47
N ASN A 141 -13.99 -4.18 -16.26
CA ASN A 141 -13.52 -4.83 -17.49
C ASN A 141 -12.26 -5.69 -17.29
N ASP A 142 -11.71 -5.74 -16.07
CA ASP A 142 -10.54 -6.54 -15.72
C ASP A 142 -11.00 -7.84 -15.07
N GLU A 143 -11.54 -8.74 -15.89
CA GLU A 143 -12.15 -10.01 -15.43
C GLU A 143 -11.18 -10.87 -14.62
N GLU A 144 -9.89 -10.86 -14.95
CA GLU A 144 -8.87 -11.60 -14.21
C GLU A 144 -8.73 -11.04 -12.80
N VAL A 145 -8.49 -9.74 -12.65
CA VAL A 145 -8.33 -9.11 -11.33
C VAL A 145 -9.64 -9.17 -10.53
N LEU A 146 -10.79 -9.09 -11.19
CA LEU A 146 -12.10 -9.22 -10.56
C LEU A 146 -12.26 -10.60 -9.94
N ASN A 147 -12.04 -11.67 -10.71
CA ASN A 147 -12.07 -13.03 -10.19
C ASN A 147 -11.07 -13.24 -9.04
N LEU A 148 -9.87 -12.68 -9.14
CA LEU A 148 -8.85 -12.81 -8.08
C LEU A 148 -9.26 -12.09 -6.79
N ASN A 149 -9.99 -10.98 -6.87
CA ASN A 149 -10.49 -10.27 -5.69
C ASN A 149 -11.73 -10.94 -5.09
N GLU A 150 -12.62 -11.50 -5.91
CA GLU A 150 -13.81 -12.24 -5.44
C GLU A 150 -13.45 -13.56 -4.72
N ASN A 151 -12.36 -14.20 -5.13
CA ASN A 151 -11.92 -15.49 -4.60
C ASN A 151 -10.85 -15.39 -3.49
N ALA A 152 -10.46 -14.18 -3.09
CA ALA A 152 -9.40 -13.94 -2.10
C ALA A 152 -9.75 -14.47 -0.70
#